data_AF-A0A537MZ85-F1
#
_entry.id   AF-A0A537MZ85-F1
#
_cell.length_a   1.000
_cell.length_b   1.000
_cell.length_c   1.000
_cell.angle_alpha   90.00
_cell.angle_beta   90.00
_cell.angle_gamma   90.00
#
_symmetry.space_group_name_H-M   'P 1'
#
loop_
_entity.id
_entity.type
_entity.pdbx_description
1 polymer ?
#
loop_
_entity_poly.entity_id
_entity_poly.type
_entity_poly.pdbx_seq_one_letter_code
_entity_poly.pdbx_strand_id
1 'polypeptide(L)'
;NKQQQEVLLKAGKKAEEFFNQATKKLDDEMVDTFKKNNVEVATMSQAEYDAWLKIAQESSYKEFASEVPDGKKLIDAALAVK
;
A
#
# COMPACT_ATOMS: atom_id res chain seq x y z
N ASN A 1 -33.40 1.73 5.03
CA ASN A 1 -32.26 2.49 5.61
C ASN A 1 -31.32 3.09 4.54
N LYS A 2 -31.74 3.26 3.28
CA LYS A 2 -30.83 3.71 2.19
C LYS A 2 -30.13 5.05 2.47
N GLN A 3 -30.85 6.02 3.05
CA GLN A 3 -30.27 7.31 3.43
C GLN A 3 -29.11 7.18 4.43
N GLN A 4 -29.19 6.24 5.39
CA GLN A 4 -28.09 6.00 6.33
C GLN A 4 -26.89 5.34 5.65
N GLN A 5 -27.13 4.40 4.72
CA GLN A 5 -26.07 3.77 3.93
C GLN A 5 -25.32 4.81 3.07
N GLU A 6 -26.03 5.73 2.44
CA GLU A 6 -25.42 6.82 1.65
C GLU A 6 -24.56 7.76 2.51
N VAL A 7 -25.02 8.07 3.73
CA VAL A 7 -24.24 8.89 4.66
C VAL A 7 -22.95 8.17 5.08
N LEU A 8 -23.02 6.86 5.36
CA LEU A 8 -21.84 6.05 5.69
C LEU A 8 -20.84 5.98 4.52
N LEU A 9 -21.31 5.80 3.29
CA LEU A 9 -20.45 5.80 2.10
C LEU A 9 -19.75 7.15 1.90
N LYS A 10 -20.48 8.27 2.10
CA LYS A 10 -19.88 9.62 2.05
C LYS A 10 -18.84 9.83 3.14
N ALA A 11 -19.10 9.37 4.35
CA ALA A 11 -18.15 9.44 5.46
C ALA A 11 -16.89 8.60 5.18
N GLY A 12 -17.06 7.38 4.65
CA GLY A 12 -15.96 6.51 4.24
C GLY A 12 -15.07 7.16 3.19
N LYS A 13 -15.65 7.75 2.15
CA LYS A 13 -14.89 8.48 1.12
C LYS A 13 -14.10 9.66 1.70
N LYS A 14 -14.71 10.44 2.61
CA LYS A 14 -14.02 11.55 3.29
C LYS A 14 -12.84 11.07 4.14
N ALA A 15 -13.00 9.92 4.80
CA ALA A 15 -11.91 9.31 5.57
C ALA A 15 -10.78 8.82 4.66
N GLU A 16 -11.09 8.15 3.55
CA GLU A 16 -10.11 7.69 2.56
C GLU A 16 -9.31 8.87 1.97
N GLU A 17 -9.98 9.96 1.60
CA GLU A 17 -9.32 11.18 1.10
C GLU A 17 -8.37 11.80 2.13
N PHE A 18 -8.79 11.85 3.40
CA PHE A 18 -7.93 12.33 4.49
C PHE A 18 -6.70 11.43 4.67
N PHE A 19 -6.89 10.10 4.73
CA PHE A 19 -5.79 9.15 4.89
C PHE A 19 -4.79 9.26 3.73
N ASN A 20 -5.26 9.32 2.48
CA ASN A 20 -4.40 9.46 1.30
C ASN A 20 -3.54 10.74 1.30
N GLN A 21 -4.02 11.81 1.95
CA GLN A 21 -3.24 13.04 2.11
C GLN A 21 -2.28 12.96 3.30
N ALA A 22 -2.71 12.36 4.40
CA ALA A 22 -1.91 12.22 5.62
C ALA A 22 -0.73 11.26 5.43
N THR A 23 -0.94 10.11 4.77
CA THR A 23 0.10 9.10 4.57
C THR A 23 1.25 9.62 3.72
N LYS A 24 0.98 10.46 2.71
CA LYS A 24 2.05 11.12 1.92
C LYS A 24 3.00 11.97 2.76
N LYS A 25 2.51 12.60 3.82
CA LYS A 25 3.33 13.41 4.73
C LYS A 25 4.05 12.58 5.78
N LEU A 26 3.55 11.37 6.05
CA LEU A 26 4.09 10.49 7.07
C LEU A 26 5.49 10.01 6.69
N ASP A 27 5.72 9.66 5.42
CA ASP A 27 7.03 9.22 4.94
C ASP A 27 8.09 10.32 5.12
N ASP A 28 7.76 11.57 4.75
CA ASP A 28 8.63 12.73 4.94
C ASP A 28 8.94 12.97 6.43
N GLU A 29 7.92 12.94 7.29
CA GLU A 29 8.08 13.12 8.74
C GLU A 29 8.94 12.01 9.37
N MET A 30 8.79 10.78 8.91
CA MET A 30 9.60 9.64 9.33
C MET A 30 11.06 9.87 8.97
N VAL A 31 11.36 10.17 7.70
CA VAL A 31 12.73 10.45 7.22
C VAL A 31 13.37 11.58 8.02
N ASP A 32 12.65 12.70 8.20
CA ASP A 32 13.13 13.85 8.96
C ASP A 32 13.43 13.51 10.40
N THR A 33 12.54 12.75 11.05
CA THR A 33 12.69 12.35 12.45
C THR A 33 13.91 11.46 12.64
N PHE A 34 14.12 10.47 11.77
CA PHE A 34 15.29 9.60 11.84
C PHE A 34 16.59 10.37 11.60
N LYS A 35 16.63 11.23 10.58
CA LYS A 35 17.81 12.07 10.30
C LYS A 35 18.14 13.03 11.45
N LYS A 36 17.14 13.66 12.07
CA LYS A 36 17.32 14.54 13.26
C LYS A 36 17.93 13.79 14.44
N ASN A 37 17.70 12.48 14.52
CA ASN A 37 18.28 11.60 15.54
C ASN A 37 19.56 10.90 15.06
N ASN A 38 20.21 11.41 14.02
CA ASN A 38 21.46 10.89 13.45
C ASN A 38 21.39 9.44 12.96
N VAL A 39 20.19 8.97 12.57
CA VAL A 39 20.01 7.67 11.94
C VAL A 39 20.22 7.81 10.43
N GLU A 40 20.99 6.89 9.85
CA GLU A 40 21.15 6.79 8.40
C GLU A 40 19.85 6.26 7.78
N VAL A 41 19.33 7.00 6.80
CA VAL A 41 18.10 6.63 6.09
C VAL A 41 18.47 6.30 4.64
N ALA A 42 18.39 5.02 4.30
CA ALA A 42 18.57 4.54 2.94
C ALA A 42 17.23 4.57 2.19
N THR A 43 17.28 4.94 0.91
CA THR A 43 16.13 4.86 0.00
C THR A 43 16.29 3.65 -0.91
N MET A 44 15.18 2.96 -1.18
CA MET A 44 15.17 1.82 -2.09
C MET A 44 15.32 2.27 -3.54
N SER A 45 16.31 1.72 -4.23
CA SER A 45 16.47 1.87 -5.67
C SER A 45 15.45 1.03 -6.44
N GLN A 46 15.24 1.35 -7.71
CA GLN A 46 14.37 0.54 -8.58
C GLN A 46 14.85 -0.91 -8.68
N ALA A 47 16.15 -1.15 -8.74
CA ALA A 47 16.71 -2.50 -8.84
C ALA A 47 16.43 -3.32 -7.56
N GLU A 48 16.53 -2.70 -6.39
CA GLU A 48 16.19 -3.35 -5.11
C GLU A 48 14.68 -3.61 -5.02
N TYR A 49 13.85 -2.67 -5.47
CA TYR A 49 12.41 -2.88 -5.57
C TYR A 49 12.07 -4.08 -6.48
N ASP A 50 12.66 -4.15 -7.68
CA ASP A 50 12.42 -5.23 -8.63
C ASP A 50 12.88 -6.60 -8.06
N ALA A 51 14.00 -6.60 -7.30
CA ALA A 51 14.47 -7.80 -6.61
C ALA A 51 13.46 -8.27 -5.53
N TRP A 52 12.92 -7.35 -4.73
CA TRP A 52 11.87 -7.64 -3.76
C TRP A 52 10.58 -8.14 -4.43
N LEU A 53 10.18 -7.52 -5.55
CA LEU A 53 9.00 -7.94 -6.31
C LEU A 53 9.15 -9.38 -6.81
N LYS A 54 10.33 -9.75 -7.33
CA LYS A 54 10.61 -11.12 -7.77
C LYS A 54 10.49 -12.13 -6.62
N ILE A 55 11.03 -11.79 -5.44
CA ILE A 55 10.91 -12.65 -4.25
C ILE A 55 9.44 -12.81 -3.86
N ALA A 56 8.65 -11.73 -3.87
CA ALA A 56 7.22 -11.77 -3.56
C ALA A 56 6.44 -12.66 -4.56
N GLN A 57 6.73 -12.54 -5.85
CA GLN A 57 6.15 -13.39 -6.90
C GLN A 57 6.45 -14.87 -6.69
N GLU A 58 7.62 -15.19 -6.16
CA GLU A 58 8.04 -16.58 -5.90
C GLU A 58 7.53 -17.13 -4.56
N SER A 59 7.08 -16.26 -3.64
CA SER A 59 6.66 -16.59 -2.27
C SER A 59 5.22 -16.12 -1.98
N SER A 60 5.04 -14.94 -1.37
CA SER A 60 3.77 -14.43 -0.85
C SER A 60 2.66 -14.38 -1.91
N TYR A 61 2.99 -14.11 -3.18
CA TYR A 61 1.99 -14.08 -4.24
C TYR A 61 1.49 -15.49 -4.59
N LYS A 62 2.37 -16.52 -4.53
CA LYS A 62 1.95 -17.91 -4.72
C LYS A 62 1.08 -18.38 -3.57
N GLU A 63 1.46 -18.05 -2.34
CA GLU A 63 0.70 -18.39 -1.15
C GLU A 63 -0.69 -17.75 -1.20
N PHE A 64 -0.77 -16.44 -1.42
CA PHE A 64 -2.03 -15.73 -1.57
C PHE A 64 -2.90 -16.28 -2.70
N ALA A 65 -2.31 -16.56 -3.87
CA ALA A 65 -3.04 -17.16 -4.99
C ALA A 65 -3.58 -18.56 -4.68
N SER A 66 -2.94 -19.30 -3.77
CA SER A 66 -3.36 -20.64 -3.38
C SER A 66 -4.41 -20.65 -2.27
N GLU A 67 -4.35 -19.68 -1.34
CA GLU A 67 -5.22 -19.64 -0.16
C GLU A 67 -6.48 -18.80 -0.37
N VAL A 68 -6.41 -17.79 -1.24
CA VAL A 68 -7.51 -16.86 -1.47
C VAL A 68 -8.25 -17.25 -2.75
N PRO A 69 -9.57 -17.50 -2.68
CA PRO A 69 -10.39 -17.65 -3.89
C PRO A 69 -10.21 -16.43 -4.81
N ASP A 70 -9.98 -16.67 -6.10
CA ASP A 70 -9.62 -15.65 -7.09
C ASP A 70 -8.31 -14.88 -6.79
N GLY A 71 -7.47 -15.36 -5.85
CA GLY A 71 -6.26 -14.67 -5.40
C GLY A 71 -5.31 -14.31 -6.54
N LYS A 72 -5.10 -15.24 -7.50
CA LYS A 72 -4.32 -14.94 -8.70
C LYS A 72 -4.92 -13.80 -9.52
N LYS A 73 -6.23 -13.80 -9.74
CA LYS A 73 -6.93 -12.77 -10.51
C LYS A 73 -6.85 -11.40 -9.83
N LEU A 74 -6.92 -11.37 -8.50
CA LEU A 74 -6.76 -10.14 -7.71
C LEU A 74 -5.34 -9.58 -7.82
N ILE A 75 -4.31 -10.44 -7.74
CA ILE A 75 -2.92 -10.04 -7.96
C ILE A 75 -2.73 -9.48 -9.37
N ASP A 76 -3.19 -10.20 -10.39
CA ASP A 76 -3.05 -9.77 -11.79
C ASP A 76 -3.73 -8.40 -12.01
N ALA A 77 -4.90 -8.18 -11.42
CA ALA A 77 -5.61 -6.90 -11.49
C ALA A 77 -4.87 -5.77 -10.76
N ALA A 78 -4.31 -6.04 -9.58
CA ALA A 78 -3.55 -5.05 -8.82
C ALA A 78 -2.27 -4.62 -9.56
N LEU A 79 -1.55 -5.57 -10.18
CA LEU A 79 -0.33 -5.30 -10.95
C LEU A 79 -0.57 -4.60 -12.28
N ALA A 80 -1.80 -4.62 -12.79
CA ALA A 80 -2.17 -3.94 -14.04
C ALA A 80 -2.41 -2.42 -13.86
N VAL A 81 -2.58 -1.96 -12.62
CA VAL A 81 -2.71 -0.53 -12.30
C VAL A 81 -1.32 0.08 -12.21
N LYS A 82 -1.08 1.15 -12.99
CA LYS A 82 0.18 1.92 -13.01
C LYS A 82 0.05 3.18 -12.18
#